data_AF-A0A950X9L4-F1
#
_entry.id   AF-A0A950X9L4-F1
#
_cell.length_a   1.000
_cell.length_b   1.000
_cell.length_c   1.000
_cell.angle_alpha   90.00
_cell.angle_beta   90.00
_cell.angle_gamma   90.00
#
_symmetry.space_group_name_H-M   'P 1'
#
loop_
_entity.id
_entity.type
_entity.pdbx_description
1 polymer ?
#
loop_
_entity_poly.entity_id
_entity_poly.type
_entity_poly.pdbx_seq_one_letter_code
_entity_poly.pdbx_strand_id
1 'polypeptide(L)'
;MRKTAVFAAFVGLVAFGASAQDDPPARVARLNYMSGNVSMEPAGADDWVPATINRPFTTGDYLYTDQGSQAELHMDVAVMRMGQQTSFGFLNVNDGAVQIKLSEGDMYIRVRNFGQGQVFEVDTPNAAVTLLSNGVYRFRVDPNGNMSYIA
;
A
#
# COMPACT_ATOMS: atom_id res chain seq x y z
N MET A 1 -43.65 -65.77 -11.88
CA MET A 1 -42.18 -65.77 -11.66
C MET A 1 -41.76 -64.34 -11.34
N ARG A 2 -41.45 -64.06 -10.06
CA ARG A 2 -40.99 -62.75 -9.57
C ARG A 2 -39.48 -62.83 -9.38
N LYS A 3 -38.71 -61.94 -10.01
CA LYS A 3 -37.35 -61.60 -9.56
C LYS A 3 -37.17 -60.09 -9.63
N THR A 4 -37.12 -59.52 -8.44
CA THR A 4 -36.86 -58.14 -8.05
C THR A 4 -35.44 -57.71 -8.43
N ALA A 5 -35.29 -56.53 -9.02
CA ALA A 5 -33.99 -55.87 -9.17
C ALA A 5 -33.82 -54.89 -8.00
N VAL A 6 -32.78 -55.10 -7.19
CA VAL A 6 -32.36 -54.21 -6.11
C VAL A 6 -31.33 -53.24 -6.69
N PHE A 7 -31.63 -51.94 -6.71
CA PHE A 7 -30.65 -50.90 -6.99
C PHE A 7 -29.95 -50.53 -5.68
N ALA A 8 -28.66 -50.81 -5.58
CA ALA A 8 -27.82 -50.35 -4.47
C ALA A 8 -27.47 -48.87 -4.69
N ALA A 9 -27.94 -48.00 -3.81
CA ALA A 9 -27.54 -46.59 -3.76
C ALA A 9 -26.25 -46.47 -2.95
N PHE A 10 -25.15 -46.12 -3.60
CA PHE A 10 -23.92 -45.71 -2.92
C PHE A 10 -24.01 -44.22 -2.60
N VAL A 11 -24.20 -43.89 -1.33
CA VAL A 11 -24.07 -42.51 -0.82
C VAL A 11 -22.59 -42.23 -0.59
N GLY A 12 -21.97 -41.52 -1.53
CA GLY A 12 -20.61 -41.00 -1.37
C GLY A 12 -20.62 -39.78 -0.46
N LEU A 13 -19.91 -39.86 0.66
CA LEU A 13 -19.69 -38.76 1.59
C LEU A 13 -18.78 -37.72 0.91
N VAL A 14 -19.34 -36.58 0.50
CA VAL A 14 -18.53 -35.46 -0.01
C VAL A 14 -17.95 -34.72 1.19
N ALA A 15 -16.67 -34.93 1.46
CA ALA A 15 -15.92 -34.12 2.40
C ALA A 15 -15.67 -32.75 1.75
N PHE A 16 -16.44 -31.74 2.15
CA PHE A 16 -16.12 -30.35 1.84
C PHE A 16 -14.88 -29.96 2.64
N GLY A 17 -13.73 -29.91 1.98
CA GLY A 17 -12.58 -29.21 2.52
C GLY A 17 -12.94 -27.73 2.64
N ALA A 18 -13.08 -27.25 3.88
CA ALA A 18 -13.14 -25.83 4.13
C ALA A 18 -11.78 -25.24 3.73
N SER A 19 -11.71 -24.55 2.60
CA SER A 19 -10.61 -23.63 2.35
C SER A 19 -10.64 -22.61 3.48
N ALA A 20 -9.55 -22.55 4.27
CA ALA A 20 -9.29 -21.41 5.11
C ALA A 20 -9.32 -20.19 4.18
N GLN A 21 -10.39 -19.42 4.24
CA GLN A 21 -10.42 -18.09 3.69
C GLN A 21 -9.45 -17.32 4.57
N ASP A 22 -8.22 -17.13 4.11
CA ASP A 22 -7.30 -16.19 4.75
C ASP A 22 -8.06 -14.88 4.91
N ASP A 23 -8.27 -14.44 6.16
CA ASP A 23 -8.88 -13.14 6.43
C ASP A 23 -7.99 -12.07 5.78
N PRO A 24 -8.56 -11.17 4.95
CA PRO A 24 -7.76 -10.34 4.07
C PRO A 24 -7.00 -9.30 4.89
N PRO A 25 -5.65 -9.32 4.89
CA PRO A 25 -4.90 -8.23 5.47
C PRO A 25 -4.78 -7.11 4.44
N ALA A 26 -5.87 -6.40 4.18
CA ALA A 26 -5.82 -5.17 3.41
C ALA A 26 -5.47 -4.02 4.36
N ARG A 27 -4.22 -3.98 4.82
CA ARG A 27 -3.67 -2.77 5.45
C ARG A 27 -3.84 -1.62 4.46
N VAL A 28 -4.34 -0.49 4.95
CA VAL A 28 -4.51 0.72 4.14
C VAL A 28 -3.85 1.91 4.81
N ALA A 29 -3.35 2.83 4.00
CA ALA A 29 -3.11 4.19 4.46
C ALA A 29 -4.37 5.04 4.26
N ARG A 30 -4.52 6.11 5.03
CA ARG A 30 -5.59 7.10 4.85
C ARG A 30 -4.99 8.48 4.69
N LEU A 31 -5.50 9.25 3.75
CA LEU A 31 -5.12 10.65 3.55
C LEU A 31 -5.84 11.51 4.59
N ASN A 32 -5.16 11.95 5.64
CA ASN A 32 -5.81 12.64 6.77
C ASN A 32 -5.65 14.15 6.70
N TYR A 33 -4.67 14.62 5.93
CA TYR A 33 -4.45 16.03 5.70
C TYR A 33 -3.95 16.25 4.27
N MET A 34 -4.43 17.34 3.67
CA MET A 34 -3.89 17.87 2.43
C MET A 34 -4.11 19.39 2.41
N SER A 35 -3.21 20.10 1.74
CA SER A 35 -3.32 21.53 1.47
C SER A 35 -2.82 21.79 0.05
N GLY A 36 -3.48 22.71 -0.66
CA GLY A 36 -3.18 22.99 -2.06
C GLY A 36 -3.81 21.98 -3.00
N ASN A 37 -3.20 21.82 -4.18
CA ASN A 37 -3.62 20.90 -5.21
C ASN A 37 -2.94 19.54 -5.00
N VAL A 38 -3.75 18.53 -4.66
CA VAL A 38 -3.30 17.16 -4.48
C VAL A 38 -4.16 16.26 -5.34
N SER A 39 -3.53 15.52 -6.24
CA SER A 39 -4.17 14.56 -7.12
C SER A 39 -3.78 13.14 -6.74
N MET A 40 -4.59 12.19 -7.16
CA MET A 40 -4.35 10.77 -6.99
C MET A 40 -4.73 10.01 -8.24
N GLU A 41 -4.07 8.89 -8.44
CA GLU A 41 -4.39 7.92 -9.49
C GLU A 41 -4.78 6.62 -8.80
N PRO A 42 -6.08 6.26 -8.82
CA PRO A 42 -6.54 5.00 -8.26
C PRO A 42 -5.91 3.78 -8.95
N ALA A 43 -5.66 2.73 -8.19
CA ALA A 43 -5.18 1.47 -8.75
C ALA A 43 -6.07 0.97 -9.91
N GLY A 44 -5.45 0.72 -11.07
CA GLY A 44 -6.13 0.25 -12.28
C GLY A 44 -6.89 1.31 -13.07
N ALA A 45 -6.79 2.59 -12.68
CA ALA A 45 -7.18 3.72 -13.51
C ALA A 45 -5.95 4.29 -14.24
N ASP A 46 -6.20 4.97 -15.36
CA ASP A 46 -5.17 5.70 -16.14
C ASP A 46 -5.29 7.22 -15.98
N ASP A 47 -6.21 7.68 -15.13
CA ASP A 47 -6.56 9.08 -14.94
C ASP A 47 -6.19 9.57 -13.54
N TRP A 48 -5.55 10.74 -13.51
CA TRP A 48 -5.33 11.50 -12.28
C TRP A 48 -6.58 12.31 -11.93
N VAL A 49 -7.07 12.15 -10.71
CA VAL A 49 -8.24 12.84 -10.17
C VAL A 49 -7.88 13.59 -8.89
N PRO A 50 -8.65 14.60 -8.45
CA PRO A 50 -8.44 15.23 -7.16
C PRO A 50 -8.47 14.22 -6.00
N ALA A 51 -7.49 14.31 -5.09
CA ALA A 51 -7.43 13.45 -3.93
C ALA A 51 -8.56 13.78 -2.93
N THR A 52 -8.99 12.79 -2.16
CA THR A 52 -10.09 12.92 -1.19
C THR A 52 -9.61 12.55 0.21
N ILE A 53 -9.85 13.44 1.18
CA ILE A 53 -9.55 13.20 2.60
C ILE A 53 -10.31 11.96 3.11
N ASN A 54 -9.67 11.20 4.00
CA ASN A 54 -10.12 9.94 4.59
C ASN A 54 -10.37 8.80 3.60
N ARG A 55 -10.00 8.97 2.33
CA ARG A 55 -10.00 7.87 1.37
C ARG A 55 -8.89 6.87 1.73
N PRO A 56 -9.18 5.56 1.72
CA PRO A 56 -8.16 4.52 1.77
C PRO A 56 -7.25 4.55 0.53
N PHE A 57 -5.95 4.42 0.77
CA PHE A 57 -4.91 4.15 -0.21
C PHE A 57 -4.40 2.72 0.00
N THR A 58 -4.29 2.00 -1.10
CA THR A 58 -4.02 0.56 -1.22
C THR A 58 -2.95 0.32 -2.28
N THR A 59 -2.54 -0.94 -2.44
CA THR A 59 -1.61 -1.35 -3.50
C THR A 59 -2.06 -0.85 -4.88
N GLY A 60 -1.17 -0.14 -5.58
CA GLY A 60 -1.40 0.42 -6.91
C GLY A 60 -1.90 1.86 -6.91
N ASP A 61 -2.28 2.44 -5.76
CA ASP A 61 -2.68 3.85 -5.70
C ASP A 61 -1.44 4.77 -5.70
N TYR A 62 -1.52 5.87 -6.46
CA TYR A 62 -0.53 6.94 -6.48
C TYR A 62 -1.11 8.26 -6.00
N LEU A 63 -0.23 9.13 -5.52
CA LEU A 63 -0.54 10.45 -5.03
C LEU A 63 0.51 11.44 -5.54
N TYR A 64 0.05 12.62 -5.96
CA TYR A 64 0.91 13.71 -6.38
C TYR A 64 0.52 14.98 -5.65
N THR A 65 1.51 15.65 -5.07
CA THR A 65 1.37 16.98 -4.47
C THR A 65 2.00 18.00 -5.39
N ASP A 66 1.20 18.97 -5.84
CA ASP A 66 1.66 20.01 -6.76
C ASP A 66 2.55 21.06 -6.04
N GLN A 67 3.05 22.05 -6.78
CA GLN A 67 3.74 23.22 -6.25
C GLN A 67 2.92 23.88 -5.12
N GLY A 68 3.58 24.20 -4.00
CA GLY A 68 2.93 24.81 -2.84
C GLY A 68 1.93 23.90 -2.10
N SER A 69 1.88 22.61 -2.45
CA SER A 69 0.93 21.65 -1.88
C SER A 69 1.62 20.67 -0.93
N GLN A 70 0.84 20.06 -0.04
CA GLN A 70 1.33 19.09 0.96
C GLN A 70 0.25 18.06 1.23
N ALA A 71 0.65 16.85 1.61
CA ALA A 71 -0.26 15.81 2.03
C ALA A 71 0.32 14.95 3.17
N GLU A 72 -0.55 14.35 3.98
CA GLU A 72 -0.19 13.43 5.05
C GLU A 72 -1.05 12.17 5.02
N LEU A 73 -0.39 11.02 4.88
CA LEU A 73 -0.98 9.69 4.95
C LEU A 73 -0.67 9.05 6.31
N HIS A 74 -1.67 8.44 6.95
CA HIS A 74 -1.48 7.64 8.18
C HIS A 74 -1.83 6.20 7.89
N MET A 75 -1.03 5.32 8.45
CA MET A 75 -1.35 3.92 8.65
C MET A 75 -1.02 3.57 10.11
N ASP A 76 -1.42 2.39 10.54
CA ASP A 76 -1.18 1.86 11.89
C ASP A 76 0.31 1.86 12.30
N VAL A 77 1.22 1.65 11.36
CA VAL A 77 2.67 1.55 11.65
C VAL A 77 3.46 2.84 11.36
N ALA A 78 2.93 3.74 10.53
CA ALA A 78 3.66 4.89 10.03
C ALA A 78 2.79 6.09 9.69
N VAL A 79 3.41 7.28 9.76
CA VAL A 79 2.89 8.52 9.18
C VAL A 79 3.84 8.97 8.08
N MET A 80 3.31 9.24 6.89
CA MET A 80 4.06 9.71 5.72
C MET A 80 3.58 11.11 5.36
N ARG A 81 4.50 12.06 5.25
CA ARG A 81 4.22 13.44 4.85
C ARG A 81 4.97 13.73 3.55
N MET A 82 4.24 14.16 2.54
CA MET A 82 4.83 14.61 1.27
C MET A 82 4.87 16.14 1.24
N GLY A 83 6.01 16.66 0.77
CA GLY A 83 6.18 18.07 0.45
C GLY A 83 5.51 18.43 -0.88
N GLN A 84 5.85 19.60 -1.42
CA GLN A 84 5.43 19.99 -2.77
C GLN A 84 6.18 19.19 -3.85
N GLN A 85 5.63 19.16 -5.06
CA GLN A 85 6.23 18.50 -6.22
C GLN A 85 6.70 17.06 -5.90
N THR A 86 5.83 16.29 -5.25
CA THR A 86 6.19 14.95 -4.76
C THR A 86 5.28 13.90 -5.40
N SER A 87 5.91 12.91 -6.05
CA SER A 87 5.23 11.75 -6.64
C SER A 87 5.48 10.53 -5.78
N PHE A 88 4.41 10.01 -5.20
CA PHE A 88 4.39 8.90 -4.27
C PHE A 88 3.46 7.79 -4.79
N GLY A 89 3.80 6.52 -4.55
CA GLY A 89 2.92 5.39 -4.87
C GLY A 89 3.08 4.22 -3.92
N PHE A 90 2.00 3.46 -3.73
CA PHE A 90 2.03 2.20 -3.01
C PHE A 90 2.27 1.04 -3.97
N LEU A 91 3.44 0.41 -3.91
CA LEU A 91 3.76 -0.78 -4.70
C LEU A 91 3.19 -2.04 -4.06
N ASN A 92 3.16 -2.08 -2.73
CA ASN A 92 2.57 -3.17 -1.95
C ASN A 92 2.19 -2.67 -0.56
N VAL A 93 0.97 -2.95 -0.12
CA VAL A 93 0.54 -2.71 1.27
C VAL A 93 -0.29 -3.90 1.73
N ASN A 94 0.25 -4.63 2.69
CA ASN A 94 -0.42 -5.75 3.36
C ASN A 94 0.11 -5.85 4.80
N ASP A 95 -0.27 -6.88 5.56
CA ASP A 95 0.15 -6.99 6.96
C ASP A 95 1.61 -7.39 7.18
N GLY A 96 2.28 -7.95 6.17
CA GLY A 96 3.69 -8.31 6.23
C GLY A 96 4.63 -7.28 5.59
N ALA A 97 4.14 -6.46 4.65
CA ALA A 97 4.98 -5.55 3.90
C ALA A 97 4.29 -4.23 3.54
N VAL A 98 5.05 -3.15 3.66
CA VAL A 98 4.76 -1.84 3.08
C VAL A 98 5.91 -1.50 2.14
N GLN A 99 5.64 -1.47 0.83
CA GLN A 99 6.59 -1.03 -0.19
C GLN A 99 6.01 0.20 -0.87
N ILE A 100 6.74 1.30 -0.81
CA ILE A 100 6.35 2.56 -1.42
C ILE A 100 7.38 2.99 -2.45
N LYS A 101 6.95 3.74 -3.45
CA LYS A 101 7.80 4.41 -4.42
C LYS A 101 7.75 5.90 -4.20
N LEU A 102 8.93 6.54 -4.16
CA LEU A 102 9.11 7.98 -4.25
C LEU A 102 9.83 8.28 -5.57
N SER A 103 9.11 8.81 -6.55
CA SER A 103 9.68 9.06 -7.88
C SER A 103 10.37 10.42 -7.98
N GLU A 104 9.87 11.41 -7.25
CA GLU A 104 10.43 12.76 -7.14
C GLU A 104 9.91 13.45 -5.86
N GLY A 105 10.60 14.49 -5.41
CA GLY A 105 10.15 15.37 -4.33
C GLY A 105 10.70 15.03 -2.96
N ASP A 106 9.98 15.43 -1.91
CA ASP A 106 10.39 15.31 -0.51
C ASP A 106 9.36 14.51 0.29
N MET A 107 9.83 13.51 1.04
CA MET A 107 8.98 12.72 1.93
C MET A 107 9.61 12.54 3.31
N TYR A 108 8.79 12.73 4.34
CA TYR A 108 9.12 12.46 5.73
C TYR A 108 8.29 11.27 6.20
N ILE A 109 8.96 10.23 6.68
CA ILE A 109 8.33 9.02 7.20
C ILE A 109 8.63 8.93 8.69
N ARG A 110 7.60 8.82 9.51
CA ARG A 110 7.72 8.46 10.93
C ARG A 110 7.17 7.06 11.13
N VAL A 111 8.05 6.09 11.33
CA VAL A 111 7.67 4.72 11.70
C VAL A 111 7.58 4.62 13.22
N ARG A 112 6.43 4.17 13.72
CA ARG A 112 6.12 4.15 15.16
C ARG A 112 6.15 2.76 15.77
N ASN A 113 5.79 1.75 14.98
CA ASN A 113 5.70 0.38 15.46
C ASN A 113 5.98 -0.59 14.30
N PHE A 114 7.15 -1.22 14.27
CA PHE A 114 7.37 -2.40 13.43
C PHE A 114 6.70 -3.61 14.07
N GLY A 115 5.72 -4.20 13.38
CA GLY A 115 5.31 -5.56 13.69
C GLY A 115 6.48 -6.53 13.50
N GLN A 116 6.53 -7.61 14.27
CA GLN A 116 7.55 -8.65 14.06
C GLN A 116 7.45 -9.20 12.62
N GLY A 117 8.58 -9.23 11.93
CA GLY A 117 8.65 -9.73 10.55
C GLY A 117 8.08 -8.79 9.49
N GLN A 118 7.65 -7.57 9.85
CA GLN A 118 7.19 -6.59 8.87
C GLN A 118 8.36 -5.93 8.13
N VAL A 119 8.20 -5.79 6.82
CA VAL A 119 9.13 -5.06 5.95
C VAL A 119 8.52 -3.69 5.64
N PHE A 120 9.30 -2.62 5.83
CA PHE A 120 8.97 -1.30 5.30
C PHE A 120 10.07 -0.87 4.34
N GLU A 121 9.76 -0.74 3.06
CA GLU A 121 10.70 -0.45 1.99
C GLU A 121 10.30 0.82 1.25
N VAL A 122 11.29 1.64 0.93
CA VAL A 122 11.16 2.84 0.13
C VAL A 122 12.02 2.71 -1.11
N ASP A 123 11.36 2.60 -2.25
CA ASP A 123 11.98 2.60 -3.56
C ASP A 123 12.10 4.02 -4.08
N THR A 124 13.31 4.36 -4.48
CA THR A 124 13.63 5.57 -5.24
C THR A 124 14.24 5.15 -6.57
N PRO A 125 14.38 6.05 -7.56
CA PRO A 125 15.02 5.70 -8.83
C PRO A 125 16.44 5.13 -8.68
N ASN A 126 17.14 5.49 -7.60
CA ASN A 126 18.57 5.20 -7.41
C ASN A 126 18.85 4.14 -6.34
N ALA A 127 17.86 3.77 -5.54
CA ALA A 127 18.04 2.84 -4.41
C ALA A 127 16.70 2.29 -3.91
N ALA A 128 16.72 1.06 -3.41
CA ALA A 128 15.71 0.48 -2.54
C ALA A 128 16.22 0.50 -1.09
N VAL A 129 15.41 1.02 -0.16
CA VAL A 129 15.81 1.24 1.23
C VAL A 129 14.84 0.55 2.17
N THR A 130 15.31 -0.49 2.87
CA THR A 130 14.55 -1.12 3.94
C THR A 130 14.77 -0.40 5.27
N LEU A 131 13.68 0.04 5.90
CA LEU A 131 13.68 0.62 7.23
C LEU A 131 13.67 -0.51 8.28
N LEU A 132 14.63 -0.51 9.20
CA LEU A 132 14.86 -1.62 10.15
C LEU A 132 14.46 -1.30 11.60
N SER A 133 14.06 -0.07 11.90
CA SER A 133 13.76 0.36 13.26
C SER A 133 12.78 1.52 13.32
N ASN A 134 12.08 1.67 14.44
CA ASN A 134 11.25 2.85 14.66
C ASN A 134 12.10 4.11 14.56
N GLY A 135 11.59 5.14 13.88
CA GLY A 135 12.40 6.30 13.58
C GLY A 135 11.70 7.33 12.71
N VAL A 136 12.43 8.42 12.45
CA VAL A 136 12.05 9.42 11.45
C VAL A 136 13.08 9.35 10.35
N TYR A 137 12.61 9.19 9.13
CA TYR A 137 13.42 9.08 7.92
C TYR A 137 13.01 10.17 6.95
N ARG A 138 13.98 10.75 6.26
CA ARG A 138 13.77 11.78 5.25
C ARG A 138 14.31 11.27 3.93
N PHE A 139 13.47 11.33 2.91
CA PHE A 139 13.81 11.00 1.54
C PHE A 139 13.62 12.24 0.69
N ARG A 140 14.59 12.50 -0.18
CA ARG A 140 14.47 13.48 -1.26
C ARG A 140 14.92 12.83 -2.55
N VAL A 141 14.15 13.02 -3.61
CA VAL A 141 14.53 12.64 -4.98
C VAL A 141 14.47 13.89 -5.84
N ASP A 142 15.52 14.15 -6.61
CA ASP A 142 15.53 15.31 -7.51
C ASP A 142 14.46 15.17 -8.62
N PRO A 143 14.00 16.26 -9.24
CA PRO A 143 12.92 16.22 -10.23
C PRO A 143 13.19 15.35 -11.46
N ASN A 144 14.47 15.05 -11.75
CA ASN A 144 14.85 14.17 -12.86
C ASN A 144 15.04 12.71 -12.43
N GLY A 145 14.94 12.41 -11.13
CA GLY A 145 15.18 11.09 -10.57
C GLY A 145 16.63 10.62 -10.61
N ASN A 146 17.60 11.49 -10.93
CA ASN A 146 19.01 11.14 -11.04
C ASN A 146 19.70 10.95 -9.69
N MET A 147 19.14 11.49 -8.61
CA MET A 147 19.76 11.46 -7.30
C MET A 147 18.76 11.39 -6.15
N SER A 148 19.03 10.47 -5.23
CA SER A 148 18.27 10.30 -3.99
C SER A 148 19.12 10.68 -2.78
N TYR A 149 18.55 11.45 -1.86
CA TYR A 149 19.14 11.78 -0.56
C TYR A 149 18.32 11.13 0.55
N ILE A 150 19.00 10.51 1.52
CA ILE A 150 18.39 9.79 2.63
C ILE A 150 19.05 10.25 3.93
N ALA A 151 18.24 10.60 4.93
CA ALA A 151 18.72 11.06 6.24
C ALA A 151 17.83 10.60 7.39
#